data_AF-A0AA87ZC81-F1
#
_entry.id   AF-A0AA87ZC81-F1
#
_cell.length_a   1.000
_cell.length_b   1.000
_cell.length_c   1.000
_cell.angle_alpha   90.00
_cell.angle_beta   90.00
_cell.angle_gamma   90.00
#
_symmetry.space_group_name_H-M   'P 1'
#
loop_
_entity.id
_entity.type
_entity.pdbx_description
1 polymer ?
#
loop_
_entity_poly.entity_id
_entity_poly.type
_entity_poly.pdbx_seq_one_letter_code
_entity_poly.pdbx_strand_id
1 'polypeptide(L)'
;MGSAISLLFGPIQKGILLHKLTDSYSSSLTNGNLIQHFKLSFSRTLDVFYPLAGRLSIVENDDNTTPFFIDCNDTGALFVHAAIDGVTVADILESIIVPG
;
A
#
# COMPACT_ATOMS: atom_id res chain seq x y z
N MET A 1 -21.87 -16.65 5.43
CA MET A 1 -21.00 -17.29 4.41
C MET A 1 -19.63 -16.65 4.53
N GLY A 2 -18.71 -17.29 5.24
CA GLY A 2 -17.34 -16.76 5.42
C GLY A 2 -16.56 -16.95 4.13
N SER A 3 -16.11 -15.86 3.52
CA SER A 3 -15.23 -15.95 2.36
C SER A 3 -13.84 -16.34 2.84
N ALA A 4 -13.37 -17.53 2.46
CA ALA A 4 -11.99 -17.93 2.68
C ALA A 4 -11.07 -17.01 1.84
N ILE A 5 -10.14 -16.32 2.50
CA ILE A 5 -9.11 -15.53 1.82
C ILE A 5 -7.98 -16.51 1.49
N SER A 6 -7.91 -16.97 0.24
CA SER A 6 -6.77 -17.75 -0.25
C SER A 6 -5.52 -16.88 -0.26
N LEU A 7 -4.55 -17.20 0.59
CA LEU A 7 -3.23 -16.57 0.59
C LEU A 7 -2.43 -17.13 -0.60
N LEU A 8 -2.39 -16.38 -1.72
CA LEU A 8 -1.53 -16.74 -2.84
C LEU A 8 -0.05 -16.66 -2.43
N PHE A 9 0.70 -17.72 -2.75
CA PHE A 9 2.14 -17.84 -2.52
C PHE A 9 2.92 -17.05 -3.59
N GLY A 10 3.10 -15.76 -3.36
CA GLY A 10 3.92 -14.87 -4.19
C GLY A 10 4.46 -13.71 -3.35
N PRO A 11 5.39 -12.91 -3.87
CA PRO A 11 5.92 -11.75 -3.14
C PRO A 11 4.77 -10.84 -2.72
N ILE A 12 4.73 -10.54 -1.42
CA ILE A 12 3.68 -9.73 -0.78
C ILE A 12 3.83 -8.26 -1.21
N GLN A 13 5.05 -7.82 -1.49
CA GLN A 13 5.33 -6.50 -2.04
C GLN A 13 5.14 -6.48 -3.55
N LYS A 14 4.18 -5.67 -3.99
CA LYS A 14 3.97 -5.29 -5.39
C LYS A 14 4.11 -3.78 -5.52
N GLY A 15 4.72 -3.34 -6.61
CA GLY A 15 4.93 -1.92 -6.87
C GLY A 15 4.85 -1.60 -8.36
N ILE A 16 4.68 -0.31 -8.67
CA ILE A 16 4.78 0.24 -10.02
C ILE A 16 5.77 1.40 -10.00
N LEU A 17 6.56 1.52 -11.06
CA LEU A 17 7.42 2.68 -11.27
C LEU A 17 6.68 3.71 -12.11
N LEU A 18 6.57 4.93 -11.60
CA LEU A 18 5.98 6.05 -12.32
C LEU A 18 7.09 6.91 -12.89
N HIS A 19 6.99 7.24 -14.18
CA HIS A 19 7.92 8.19 -14.78
C HIS A 19 7.76 9.56 -14.11
N LYS A 20 8.90 10.21 -13.87
CA LYS A 20 8.91 11.61 -13.45
C LYS A 20 8.20 12.45 -14.51
N LEU A 21 7.19 13.21 -14.11
CA LEU A 21 6.49 14.12 -15.01
C LEU A 21 7.47 15.22 -15.44
N THR A 22 7.57 15.45 -16.75
CA THR A 22 8.49 16.42 -17.37
C THR A 22 8.21 17.85 -16.90
N ASP A 23 9.23 18.71 -17.03
CA ASP A 23 9.26 20.05 -16.43
C ASP A 23 8.15 21.01 -16.91
N SER A 24 7.49 20.69 -18.03
CA SER A 24 6.33 21.43 -18.52
C SER A 24 5.04 21.18 -17.73
N TYR A 25 4.91 20.02 -17.08
CA TYR A 25 3.80 19.66 -16.18
C TYR A 25 4.16 19.78 -14.69
N SER A 26 5.45 19.79 -14.36
CA SER A 26 5.95 19.89 -12.96
C SER A 26 5.66 21.25 -12.32
N SER A 27 5.43 22.29 -13.12
CA SER A 27 4.97 23.60 -12.64
C SER A 27 3.52 23.58 -12.12
N SER A 28 2.68 22.65 -12.59
CA SER A 28 1.32 22.41 -12.09
C SER A 28 1.28 21.37 -10.96
N LEU A 29 2.16 20.37 -11.03
CA LEU A 29 2.35 19.35 -10.00
C LEU A 29 3.68 19.55 -9.26
N THR A 30 3.72 20.51 -8.33
CA THR A 30 4.79 20.56 -7.33
C THR A 30 4.81 19.23 -6.54
N ASN A 31 5.96 18.79 -6.01
CA ASN A 31 6.05 17.52 -5.25
C ASN A 31 4.99 17.42 -4.13
N GLY A 32 4.66 18.54 -3.47
CA GLY A 32 3.59 18.60 -2.48
C GLY A 32 2.20 18.29 -3.06
N ASN A 33 1.94 18.75 -4.29
CA ASN A 33 0.70 18.46 -5.00
C ASN A 33 0.57 16.96 -5.34
N LEU A 34 1.63 16.33 -5.81
CA LEU A 34 1.61 14.90 -6.16
C LEU A 34 1.40 14.00 -4.92
N ILE A 35 2.10 14.27 -3.82
CA ILE A 35 1.93 13.52 -2.56
C ILE A 35 0.50 13.66 -2.05
N GLN A 36 -0.07 14.87 -2.10
CA GLN A 36 -1.46 15.10 -1.71
C GLN A 36 -2.44 14.34 -2.61
N HIS A 37 -2.22 14.35 -3.93
CA HIS A 37 -3.02 13.56 -4.86
C HIS A 37 -2.97 12.06 -4.53
N PHE A 38 -1.80 11.51 -4.21
CA PHE A 38 -1.69 10.10 -3.79
C PHE A 38 -2.41 9.83 -2.48
N LYS A 39 -2.30 10.70 -1.47
CA LYS A 39 -3.06 10.54 -0.21
C LYS A 39 -4.57 10.53 -0.45
N LEU A 40 -5.07 11.42 -1.30
CA LEU A 40 -6.50 11.51 -1.63
C LEU A 40 -6.99 10.30 -2.43
N SER A 41 -6.25 9.88 -3.46
CA SER A 41 -6.63 8.71 -4.25
C SER A 41 -6.54 7.42 -3.43
N PHE A 42 -5.53 7.31 -2.56
CA PHE A 42 -5.39 6.21 -1.61
C PHE A 42 -6.55 6.15 -0.62
N SER A 43 -6.93 7.28 0.00
CA SER A 43 -8.10 7.37 0.87
C SER A 43 -9.38 6.93 0.17
N ARG A 44 -9.65 7.43 -1.05
CA ARG A 44 -10.83 7.02 -1.83
C ARG A 44 -10.82 5.54 -2.20
N THR A 45 -9.64 4.97 -2.39
CA THR A 45 -9.49 3.53 -2.65
C THR A 45 -9.83 2.74 -1.39
N LEU A 46 -9.42 3.20 -0.21
CA LEU A 46 -9.79 2.58 1.06
C LEU A 46 -11.30 2.65 1.33
N ASP A 47 -12.01 3.68 0.87
CA ASP A 47 -13.49 3.71 0.96
C ASP A 47 -14.14 2.54 0.20
N VAL A 48 -13.55 2.14 -0.94
CA VAL A 48 -14.04 1.01 -1.76
C VAL A 48 -13.55 -0.33 -1.21
N PHE A 49 -12.29 -0.38 -0.76
CA PHE A 49 -11.63 -1.56 -0.20
C PHE A 49 -11.48 -1.44 1.32
N TYR A 50 -12.58 -1.13 1.99
CA TYR A 50 -12.62 -0.79 3.42
C TYR A 50 -11.93 -1.78 4.37
N PRO A 51 -11.88 -3.11 4.12
CA PRO A 51 -11.14 -4.00 5.02
C PRO A 51 -9.65 -3.68 5.10
N LEU A 52 -9.06 -3.06 4.07
CA LEU A 52 -7.64 -2.67 4.07
C LEU A 52 -7.32 -1.52 5.03
N ALA A 53 -8.33 -0.77 5.48
CA ALA A 53 -8.20 0.26 6.52
C ALA A 53 -8.39 -0.31 7.95
N GLY A 54 -8.69 -1.61 8.08
CA GLY A 54 -8.94 -2.29 9.35
C GLY A 54 -7.68 -2.89 10.01
N ARG A 55 -7.88 -3.78 10.98
CA ARG A 55 -6.81 -4.53 11.67
C ARG A 55 -7.13 -6.02 11.73
N LEU A 56 -6.10 -6.85 11.68
CA LEU A 56 -6.27 -8.28 11.93
C LEU A 56 -6.61 -8.47 13.41
N SER A 57 -7.70 -9.18 13.67
CA SER A 57 -8.19 -9.48 15.00
C SER A 57 -8.39 -10.98 15.16
N ILE A 58 -8.26 -11.42 16.40
CA ILE A 58 -8.30 -12.81 16.81
C ILE A 58 -9.31 -12.91 17.95
N VAL A 59 -10.21 -13.88 17.87
CA VAL A 59 -11.11 -14.24 18.97
C VAL A 59 -10.81 -15.68 19.37
N GLU A 60 -10.63 -15.90 20.67
CA GLU A 60 -10.52 -17.25 21.23
C GLU A 60 -11.91 -17.78 21.55
N ASN A 61 -12.24 -18.97 21.04
CA ASN A 61 -13.50 -19.64 21.32
C ASN A 61 -13.29 -20.80 22.30
N ASP A 62 -14.34 -21.15 23.03
CA ASP A 62 -14.35 -22.27 23.99
C ASP A 62 -14.13 -23.65 23.33
N ASP A 63 -14.36 -23.77 22.02
CA ASP A 63 -14.16 -24.99 21.23
C ASP A 63 -12.72 -25.20 20.74
N ASN A 64 -11.77 -24.45 21.33
CA ASN A 64 -10.35 -24.51 21.00
C ASN A 64 -10.05 -24.07 19.55
N THR A 65 -10.97 -23.32 18.93
CA THR A 65 -10.75 -22.64 17.65
C THR A 65 -10.34 -21.18 17.85
N THR A 66 -9.54 -20.68 16.92
CA THR A 66 -9.03 -19.30 16.94
C THR A 66 -9.30 -18.66 15.58
N PRO A 67 -10.53 -18.21 15.31
CA PRO A 67 -10.84 -17.52 14.06
C PRO A 67 -10.06 -16.22 13.93
N PHE A 68 -9.61 -15.97 12.70
CA PHE A 68 -9.00 -14.70 12.29
C PHE A 68 -10.02 -13.91 11.47
N PHE A 69 -10.14 -12.63 11.74
CA PHE A 69 -10.98 -11.72 10.96
C PHE A 69 -10.32 -10.35 10.84
N ILE A 70 -10.81 -9.56 9.89
CA ILE A 70 -10.42 -8.17 9.77
C ILE A 70 -11.45 -7.32 10.50
N ASP A 71 -11.04 -6.72 11.61
CA ASP A 71 -11.79 -5.67 12.30
C ASP A 71 -11.75 -4.40 11.44
N CYS A 72 -12.86 -4.08 10.79
CA CYS A 72 -12.98 -2.96 9.85
C CYS A 72 -13.23 -1.64 10.60
N ASN A 73 -12.30 -1.28 11.48
CA ASN A 73 -12.40 -0.17 12.42
C ASN A 73 -11.95 1.20 11.88
N ASP A 74 -11.68 1.30 10.58
CA ASP A 74 -11.25 2.53 9.91
C ASP A 74 -10.04 3.22 10.57
N THR A 75 -9.12 2.45 11.17
CA THR A 75 -7.84 2.99 11.68
C THR A 75 -6.96 3.50 10.53
N GLY A 76 -7.32 3.20 9.29
CA GLY A 76 -6.62 3.60 8.08
C GLY A 76 -5.41 2.71 7.78
N ALA A 77 -4.75 3.02 6.67
CA ALA A 77 -3.54 2.35 6.21
C ALA A 77 -2.35 3.30 6.20
N LEU A 78 -1.15 2.76 6.45
CA LEU A 78 0.07 3.53 6.52
C LEU A 78 0.47 4.06 5.13
N PHE A 79 0.76 5.36 5.05
CA PHE A 79 1.33 6.01 3.86
C PHE A 79 2.70 6.60 4.20
N VAL A 80 3.76 6.08 3.59
CA VAL A 80 5.14 6.55 3.79
C VAL A 80 5.65 7.21 2.50
N HIS A 81 6.21 8.40 2.62
CA HIS A 81 6.90 9.09 1.54
C HIS A 81 8.38 9.22 1.87
N ALA A 82 9.25 8.70 1.00
CA ALA A 82 10.69 8.81 1.08
C ALA A 82 11.21 9.50 -0.20
N ALA A 83 12.19 10.38 -0.04
CA ALA A 83 12.87 11.06 -1.13
C ALA A 83 14.38 10.88 -0.95
N ILE A 84 15.08 10.64 -2.05
CA ILE A 84 16.53 10.46 -2.07
C ILE A 84 17.09 11.18 -3.29
N ASP A 85 18.18 11.93 -3.08
CA ASP A 85 18.90 12.60 -4.16
C ASP A 85 19.98 11.68 -4.73
N GLY A 86 20.25 11.79 -6.03
CA GLY A 86 21.35 11.07 -6.68
C GLY A 86 21.09 9.59 -7.00
N VAL A 87 19.89 9.07 -6.74
CA VAL A 87 19.46 7.72 -7.17
C VAL A 87 18.50 7.84 -8.36
N THR A 88 18.75 7.06 -9.39
CA THR A 88 17.95 7.01 -10.61
C THR A 88 17.04 5.77 -10.64
N VAL A 89 16.06 5.78 -11.56
CA VAL A 89 15.21 4.60 -11.78
C VAL A 89 16.03 3.40 -12.29
N ALA A 90 17.10 3.65 -13.06
CA ALA A 90 18.00 2.61 -13.55
C ALA A 90 18.69 1.89 -12.38
N ASP A 91 19.14 2.64 -11.36
CA ASP A 91 19.79 2.07 -10.17
C ASP A 91 18.86 1.11 -9.40
N ILE A 92 17.54 1.32 -9.45
CA ILE A 92 16.54 0.43 -8.83
C ILE A 92 16.31 -0.82 -9.68
N LEU A 93 16.19 -0.65 -11.00
CA LEU A 93 15.89 -1.74 -11.93
C LEU A 93 17.05 -2.72 -12.11
N GLU A 94 18.28 -2.22 -12.02
CA GLU A 94 19.50 -3.01 -12.18
C GLU A 94 20.01 -3.57 -10.83
N SER A 95 19.26 -3.36 -9.74
CA SER A 95 19.61 -3.89 -8.43
C SER A 95 19.65 -5.42 -8.42
N ILE A 96 20.79 -5.97 -8.01
CA ILE A 96 21.02 -7.42 -7.85
C ILE A 96 20.29 -7.95 -6.59
N ILE A 97 19.93 -7.07 -5.66
CA ILE A 97 19.27 -7.45 -4.40
C ILE A 97 17.77 -7.22 -4.54
N VAL A 98 17.03 -8.32 -4.66
CA VAL A 98 15.58 -8.33 -4.42
C VAL A 98 15.38 -8.66 -2.94
N PRO A 99 14.91 -7.74 -2.10
CA PRO A 99 14.52 -8.08 -0.73
C PRO A 99 13.25 -8.93 -0.82
N GLY A 100 13.33 -10.15 -0.27
CA GLY A 100 12.19 -11.08 -0.16
C GLY A 100 11.22 -10.71 0.95
#